data_AF-A0A8J6TRT8-F1
#
_entry.id   AF-A0A8J6TRT8-F1
#
_cell.length_a   1.000
_cell.length_b   1.000
_cell.length_c   1.000
_cell.angle_alpha   90.00
_cell.angle_beta   90.00
_cell.angle_gamma   90.00
#
_symmetry.space_group_name_H-M   'P 1'
#
loop_
_entity.id
_entity.type
_entity.pdbx_description
1 polymer ?
#
loop_
_entity_poly.entity_id
_entity_poly.type
_entity_poly.pdbx_seq_one_letter_code
_entity_poly.pdbx_strand_id
1 'polypeptide(L)'
;MKNLIVLFCCCLIAVSCGKNTKRKISGEWSVSIFEEDRKYTSNTDNSFSRELLKFDGEALQKMEEDPNQSSVFDGIVHEAYWNIKKDGTWERKVSYTVNEPYDKHKFTRVETGSWMFYTGVGEYKKHERIVFTTATISEMKEFENNDVQTINYKIELSETYETVTSKNKTLELALLGNNSYSEINYSNAAPTGEEIENGTLITSRKYRLTK
;
A
#
# COMPACT_ATOMS: atom_id res chain seq x y z
N MET A 1 -42.14 -36.72 49.47
CA MET A 1 -41.57 -36.69 48.10
C MET A 1 -41.20 -35.25 47.79
N LYS A 2 -39.90 -34.93 47.68
CA LYS A 2 -39.39 -33.58 47.43
C LYS A 2 -39.27 -33.38 45.92
N ASN A 3 -40.04 -32.46 45.34
CA ASN A 3 -39.91 -32.07 43.94
C ASN A 3 -38.80 -31.03 43.81
N LEU A 4 -37.68 -31.47 43.23
CA LEU A 4 -36.54 -30.65 42.87
C LEU A 4 -36.85 -29.98 41.51
N ILE A 5 -37.12 -28.67 41.54
CA ILE A 5 -37.19 -27.86 40.31
C ILE A 5 -35.76 -27.42 39.99
N VAL A 6 -35.14 -28.08 39.02
CA VAL A 6 -33.86 -27.68 38.45
C VAL A 6 -34.13 -26.54 37.46
N LEU A 7 -33.90 -25.31 37.92
CA LEU A 7 -33.92 -24.12 37.06
C LEU A 7 -32.62 -24.13 36.24
N PHE A 8 -32.69 -24.67 35.02
CA PHE A 8 -31.60 -24.61 34.06
C PHE A 8 -31.48 -23.16 33.56
N CYS A 9 -30.64 -22.38 34.24
CA CYS A 9 -30.23 -21.06 33.80
C CYS A 9 -29.38 -21.24 32.55
N CYS A 10 -30.03 -21.30 31.38
CA CYS A 10 -29.37 -21.08 30.11
C CYS A 10 -28.87 -19.63 30.12
N CYS A 11 -27.63 -19.43 30.57
CA CYS A 11 -26.82 -18.30 30.16
C CYS A 11 -26.77 -18.31 28.62
N LEU A 12 -27.73 -17.62 28.00
CA LEU A 12 -27.62 -17.10 26.66
C LEU A 12 -26.42 -16.15 26.69
N ILE A 13 -25.23 -16.70 26.45
CA ILE A 13 -24.11 -15.90 25.96
C ILE A 13 -24.62 -15.40 24.62
N ALA A 14 -25.18 -14.20 24.62
CA ALA A 14 -25.44 -13.44 23.42
C ALA A 14 -24.07 -13.22 22.78
N VAL A 15 -23.65 -14.17 21.94
CA VAL A 15 -22.63 -13.91 20.93
C VAL A 15 -23.29 -12.87 20.05
N SER A 16 -23.03 -11.60 20.37
CA SER A 16 -23.30 -10.48 19.50
C SER A 16 -22.81 -10.93 18.14
N CYS A 17 -23.76 -11.21 17.24
CA CYS A 17 -23.53 -11.45 15.83
C CYS A 17 -23.11 -10.09 15.26
N GLY A 18 -21.92 -9.64 15.65
CA GLY A 18 -21.28 -8.45 15.15
C GLY A 18 -21.15 -8.68 13.66
N LYS A 19 -21.94 -7.94 12.89
CA LYS A 19 -21.95 -8.00 11.42
C LYS A 19 -20.50 -8.03 10.95
N ASN A 20 -20.04 -9.15 10.43
CA ASN A 20 -18.63 -9.39 10.12
C ASN A 20 -18.13 -8.34 9.11
N THR A 21 -17.52 -7.28 9.64
CA THR A 21 -17.08 -6.07 8.93
C THR A 21 -15.99 -6.39 7.91
N LYS A 22 -15.22 -7.46 8.14
CA LYS A 22 -14.23 -7.97 7.18
C LYS A 22 -14.86 -8.33 5.83
N ARG A 23 -16.15 -8.71 5.79
CA ARG A 23 -16.84 -9.00 4.53
C ARG A 23 -16.97 -7.79 3.60
N LYS A 24 -16.97 -6.56 4.13
CA LYS A 24 -17.17 -5.35 3.31
C LYS A 24 -15.92 -4.93 2.55
N ILE A 25 -14.75 -5.14 3.16
CA ILE A 25 -13.45 -4.84 2.54
C ILE A 25 -12.86 -6.05 1.80
N SER A 26 -13.14 -7.27 2.23
CA SER A 26 -12.58 -8.44 1.56
C SER A 26 -13.09 -8.63 0.13
N GLY A 27 -12.22 -9.15 -0.73
CA GLY A 27 -12.45 -9.56 -2.11
C GLY A 27 -11.34 -9.07 -3.03
N GLU A 28 -11.51 -9.38 -4.31
CA GLU A 28 -10.63 -8.96 -5.39
C GLU A 28 -11.06 -7.57 -5.85
N TRP A 29 -10.13 -6.62 -5.83
CA TRP A 29 -10.38 -5.24 -6.25
C TRP A 29 -9.47 -4.86 -7.39
N SER A 30 -10.01 -4.19 -8.40
CA SER A 30 -9.21 -3.47 -9.39
C SER A 30 -8.82 -2.10 -8.84
N VAL A 31 -7.59 -1.66 -9.06
CA VAL A 31 -7.14 -0.31 -8.72
C VAL A 31 -7.53 0.61 -9.86
N SER A 32 -8.62 1.36 -9.69
CA SER A 32 -9.11 2.31 -10.69
C SER A 32 -8.38 3.65 -10.65
N ILE A 33 -8.00 4.11 -9.45
CA ILE A 33 -7.15 5.28 -9.26
C ILE A 33 -6.10 4.96 -8.21
N PHE A 34 -4.88 5.40 -8.47
CA PHE A 34 -3.79 5.40 -7.51
C PHE A 34 -3.02 6.71 -7.63
N GLU A 35 -2.60 7.25 -6.49
CA GLU A 35 -1.68 8.38 -6.41
C GLU A 35 -0.71 8.09 -5.28
N GLU A 36 0.59 8.12 -5.59
CA GLU A 36 1.67 8.10 -4.61
C GLU A 36 2.56 9.32 -4.84
N ASP A 37 2.76 10.11 -3.78
CA ASP A 37 3.68 11.26 -3.77
C ASP A 37 4.75 10.96 -2.72
N ARG A 38 5.99 10.81 -3.18
CA ARG A 38 7.17 10.56 -2.36
C ARG A 38 8.07 11.78 -2.47
N LYS A 39 8.39 12.39 -1.34
CA LYS A 39 9.34 13.50 -1.27
C LYS A 39 10.43 13.19 -0.27
N TYR A 40 11.66 13.07 -0.74
CA TYR A 40 12.84 13.01 0.10
C TYR A 40 13.41 14.43 0.26
N THR A 41 13.89 14.75 1.45
CA THR A 41 14.65 15.99 1.71
C THR A 41 15.86 15.64 2.54
N SER A 42 17.04 15.98 2.04
CA SER A 42 18.29 15.81 2.76
C SER A 42 18.37 16.80 3.93
N ASN A 43 18.84 16.32 5.08
CA ASN A 43 19.07 17.16 6.25
C ASN A 43 20.48 17.81 6.25
N THR A 44 21.34 17.49 5.29
CA THR A 44 22.73 17.97 5.24
C THR A 44 22.87 19.23 4.37
N ASP A 45 22.22 19.24 3.21
CA ASP A 45 22.36 20.30 2.20
C ASP A 45 21.01 20.91 1.76
N ASN A 46 19.90 20.48 2.37
CA ASN A 46 18.53 20.84 1.98
C ASN A 46 18.20 20.55 0.51
N SER A 47 18.94 19.65 -0.16
CA SER A 47 18.51 19.10 -1.43
C SER A 47 17.22 18.28 -1.25
N PHE A 48 16.45 18.14 -2.32
CA PHE A 48 15.26 17.32 -2.29
C PHE A 48 15.10 16.54 -3.59
N SER A 49 14.39 15.43 -3.52
CA SER A 49 13.86 14.76 -4.69
C SER A 49 12.40 14.45 -4.44
N ARG A 50 11.60 14.48 -5.49
CA ARG A 50 10.18 14.16 -5.43
C ARG A 50 9.80 13.29 -6.61
N GLU A 51 9.04 12.25 -6.33
CA GLU A 51 8.40 11.42 -7.34
C GLU A 51 6.89 11.39 -7.08
N LEU A 52 6.11 11.62 -8.13
CA LEU A 52 4.66 11.50 -8.12
C LEU A 52 4.24 10.48 -9.16
N LEU A 53 3.61 9.40 -8.74
CA LEU A 53 3.10 8.33 -9.60
C LEU A 53 1.57 8.30 -9.52
N LYS A 54 0.90 8.35 -10.69
CA LYS A 54 -0.55 8.36 -10.80
C LYS A 54 -1.04 7.33 -11.79
N PHE A 55 -2.08 6.59 -11.38
CA PHE A 55 -2.87 5.74 -12.28
C PHE A 55 -4.30 6.28 -12.36
N ASP A 56 -4.84 6.34 -13.57
CA ASP A 56 -6.27 6.56 -13.84
C ASP A 56 -6.72 5.53 -14.88
N GLY A 57 -7.28 4.42 -14.40
CA GLY A 57 -7.49 3.22 -15.21
C GLY A 57 -6.17 2.68 -15.77
N GLU A 58 -6.08 2.59 -17.09
CA GLU A 58 -4.89 2.14 -17.81
C GLU A 58 -3.87 3.26 -18.03
N ALA A 59 -4.23 4.53 -17.84
CA ALA A 59 -3.32 5.65 -18.01
C ALA A 59 -2.39 5.77 -16.79
N LEU A 60 -1.09 5.97 -17.05
CA LEU A 60 -0.08 6.26 -16.03
C LEU A 60 0.57 7.61 -16.30
N GLN A 61 0.84 8.34 -15.22
CA GLN A 61 1.74 9.49 -15.24
C GLN A 61 2.75 9.37 -14.10
N LYS A 62 4.04 9.56 -14.42
CA LYS A 62 5.14 9.69 -13.46
C LYS A 62 5.72 11.08 -13.59
N MET A 63 5.94 11.77 -12.48
CA MET A 63 6.68 13.02 -12.43
C MET A 63 7.87 12.84 -11.50
N GLU A 64 9.02 13.33 -11.94
CA GLU A 64 10.23 13.43 -11.14
C GLU A 64 10.62 14.92 -11.03
N GLU A 65 11.02 15.34 -9.84
CA GLU A 65 11.38 16.72 -9.54
C GLU A 65 12.57 16.76 -8.58
N ASP A 66 13.56 17.55 -8.93
CA ASP A 66 14.71 17.91 -8.09
C ASP A 66 14.90 19.45 -8.14
N PRO A 67 15.86 20.05 -7.43
CA PRO A 67 16.01 21.51 -7.38
C PRO A 67 16.31 22.17 -8.73
N ASN A 68 16.81 21.42 -9.71
CA ASN A 68 17.29 21.94 -10.99
C ASN A 68 16.37 21.62 -12.16
N GLN A 69 15.57 20.55 -12.05
CA GLN A 69 14.75 20.06 -13.15
C GLN A 69 13.47 19.38 -12.67
N SER A 70 12.49 19.36 -13.56
CA SER A 70 11.29 18.53 -13.42
C SER A 70 10.99 17.87 -14.75
N SER A 71 10.64 16.59 -14.69
CA SER A 71 10.25 15.79 -15.85
C SER A 71 8.90 15.13 -15.59
N VAL A 72 8.10 15.02 -16.65
CA VAL A 72 6.82 14.30 -16.63
C VAL A 72 6.86 13.26 -17.74
N PHE A 73 6.50 12.04 -17.39
CA PHE A 73 6.50 10.89 -18.28
C PHE A 73 5.13 10.22 -18.23
N ASP A 74 4.56 9.95 -19.40
CA ASP A 74 3.34 9.18 -19.52
C ASP A 74 3.66 7.69 -19.67
N GLY A 75 2.69 6.85 -19.32
CA GLY A 75 2.84 5.41 -19.38
C GLY A 75 1.51 4.68 -19.46
N ILE A 76 1.58 3.35 -19.31
CA ILE A 76 0.42 2.46 -19.34
C ILE A 76 0.49 1.50 -18.16
N VAL A 77 -0.63 1.36 -17.45
CA VAL A 77 -0.85 0.31 -16.46
C VAL A 77 -1.39 -0.93 -17.17
N HIS A 78 -0.68 -2.05 -17.04
CA HIS A 78 -1.10 -3.34 -17.60
C HIS A 78 -2.01 -4.11 -16.64
N GLU A 79 -1.71 -4.03 -15.35
CA GLU A 79 -2.45 -4.72 -14.31
C GLU A 79 -2.31 -3.98 -12.98
N ALA A 80 -3.40 -3.73 -12.28
CA ALA A 80 -3.35 -3.19 -10.93
C ALA A 80 -4.53 -3.72 -10.10
N TYR A 81 -4.23 -4.51 -9.08
CA TYR A 81 -5.24 -5.10 -8.22
C TYR A 81 -4.81 -5.16 -6.76
N TRP A 82 -5.82 -5.31 -5.90
CA TRP A 82 -5.64 -5.58 -4.48
C TRP A 82 -6.61 -6.68 -4.06
N ASN A 83 -6.09 -7.86 -3.72
CA ASN A 83 -6.87 -8.96 -3.18
C ASN A 83 -6.79 -8.95 -1.66
N ILE A 84 -7.90 -8.69 -0.99
CA ILE A 84 -7.98 -8.62 0.47
C ILE A 84 -8.80 -9.81 0.98
N LYS A 85 -8.19 -10.73 1.71
CA LYS A 85 -8.85 -11.98 2.14
C LYS A 85 -9.44 -11.86 3.54
N LYS A 86 -10.52 -12.61 3.80
CA LYS A 86 -11.24 -12.60 5.09
C LYS A 86 -10.43 -13.15 6.25
N ASP A 87 -9.46 -14.00 5.96
CA ASP A 87 -8.53 -14.60 6.93
C ASP A 87 -7.55 -13.57 7.53
N GLY A 88 -7.52 -12.34 7.00
CA GLY A 88 -6.62 -11.29 7.44
C GLY A 88 -5.34 -11.21 6.61
N THR A 89 -5.26 -11.88 5.47
CA THR A 89 -4.14 -11.75 4.52
C THR A 89 -4.53 -10.89 3.32
N TRP A 90 -3.54 -10.37 2.60
CA TRP A 90 -3.75 -9.62 1.36
C TRP A 90 -2.60 -9.80 0.38
N GLU A 91 -2.89 -9.52 -0.88
CA GLU A 91 -1.93 -9.40 -1.98
C GLU A 91 -2.26 -8.15 -2.80
N ARG A 92 -1.25 -7.38 -3.17
CA ARG A 92 -1.36 -6.25 -4.08
C ARG A 92 -0.40 -6.48 -5.24
N LYS A 93 -0.86 -6.26 -6.47
CA LYS A 93 -0.02 -6.29 -7.65
C LYS A 93 -0.24 -5.04 -8.47
N VAL A 94 0.85 -4.48 -8.95
CA VAL A 94 0.86 -3.41 -9.94
C VAL A 94 1.88 -3.79 -11.01
N SER A 95 1.51 -3.61 -12.27
CA SER A 95 2.37 -3.80 -13.43
C SER A 95 2.12 -2.65 -14.41
N TYR A 96 3.19 -1.94 -14.79
CA TYR A 96 3.10 -0.80 -15.69
C TYR A 96 4.38 -0.59 -16.49
N THR A 97 4.29 0.24 -17.52
CA THR A 97 5.44 0.76 -18.27
C THR A 97 5.39 2.27 -18.25
N VAL A 98 6.52 2.92 -17.94
CA VAL A 98 6.71 4.37 -18.10
C VAL A 98 7.45 4.59 -19.42
N ASN A 99 7.03 5.56 -20.23
CA ASN A 99 7.72 5.90 -21.48
C ASN A 99 8.82 6.93 -21.23
N GLU A 100 9.88 6.50 -20.53
CA GLU A 100 11.09 7.30 -20.36
C GLU A 100 11.95 7.22 -21.65
N PRO A 101 12.58 8.33 -22.10
CA PRO A 101 13.26 8.37 -23.40
C PRO A 101 14.39 7.35 -23.59
N TYR A 102 14.97 6.84 -22.50
CA TYR A 102 16.16 5.97 -22.52
C TYR A 102 16.07 4.72 -21.63
N ASP A 103 14.96 4.54 -20.89
CA ASP A 103 14.79 3.42 -19.97
C ASP A 103 13.34 2.91 -19.98
N LYS A 104 12.95 2.30 -21.10
CA LYS A 104 11.63 1.68 -21.22
C LYS A 104 11.69 0.24 -20.72
N HIS A 105 11.16 0.03 -19.52
CA HIS A 105 10.97 -1.31 -18.98
C HIS A 105 9.56 -1.47 -18.41
N LYS A 106 9.07 -2.71 -18.42
CA LYS A 106 7.86 -3.07 -17.69
C LYS A 106 8.25 -3.35 -16.24
N PHE A 107 7.71 -2.55 -15.34
CA PHE A 107 7.85 -2.73 -13.90
C PHE A 107 6.68 -3.57 -13.39
N THR A 108 6.95 -4.53 -12.52
CA THR A 108 5.93 -5.27 -11.79
C THR A 108 6.31 -5.36 -10.33
N ARG A 109 5.39 -4.99 -9.44
CA ARG A 109 5.54 -5.09 -7.99
C ARG A 109 4.41 -5.92 -7.42
N VAL A 110 4.78 -6.94 -6.66
CA VAL A 110 3.86 -7.80 -5.92
C VAL A 110 4.18 -7.68 -4.44
N GLU A 111 3.16 -7.41 -3.64
CA GLU A 111 3.29 -7.28 -2.20
C GLU A 111 2.29 -8.19 -1.53
N THR A 112 2.71 -8.82 -0.43
CA THR A 112 1.81 -9.64 0.39
C THR A 112 1.98 -9.30 1.85
N GLY A 113 0.94 -9.57 2.63
CA GLY A 113 0.95 -9.23 4.02
C GLY A 113 -0.31 -9.61 4.79
N SER A 114 -0.42 -9.03 5.97
CA SER A 114 -1.59 -9.15 6.85
C SER A 114 -2.32 -7.82 6.99
N TRP A 115 -3.60 -7.86 7.38
CA TRP A 115 -4.38 -6.67 7.62
C TRP A 115 -5.36 -6.84 8.78
N MET A 116 -5.66 -5.72 9.43
CA MET A 116 -6.63 -5.65 10.52
C MET A 116 -7.28 -4.27 10.61
N PHE A 117 -8.47 -4.19 11.18
CA PHE A 117 -9.02 -2.90 11.59
C PHE A 117 -8.26 -2.38 12.81
N TYR A 118 -7.94 -1.09 12.79
CA TYR A 118 -7.35 -0.39 13.92
C TYR A 118 -8.41 -0.27 15.03
N THR A 119 -8.14 -0.88 16.18
CA THR A 119 -8.92 -0.84 17.45
C THR A 119 -10.44 -1.05 17.36
N GLY A 120 -10.94 -2.22 17.79
CA GLY A 120 -12.20 -2.40 18.55
C GLY A 120 -13.56 -1.94 17.97
N VAL A 121 -13.62 -1.33 16.78
CA VAL A 121 -14.88 -0.88 16.18
C VAL A 121 -15.64 -2.09 15.64
N GLY A 122 -16.73 -2.45 16.32
CA GLY A 122 -17.60 -3.57 15.96
C GLY A 122 -18.43 -3.37 14.68
N GLU A 123 -18.30 -2.23 13.97
CA GLU A 123 -19.10 -1.91 12.79
C GLU A 123 -18.40 -0.99 11.78
N TYR A 124 -18.20 -1.49 10.56
CA TYR A 124 -17.59 -0.79 9.43
C TYR A 124 -18.32 0.50 9.04
N LYS A 125 -17.69 1.66 9.29
CA LYS A 125 -18.19 3.03 9.03
C LYS A 125 -17.20 3.87 8.20
N LYS A 126 -17.63 5.06 7.75
CA LYS A 126 -16.77 6.07 7.12
C LYS A 126 -15.68 6.48 8.12
N HIS A 127 -14.45 6.77 7.66
CA HIS A 127 -13.30 7.15 8.49
C HIS A 127 -12.73 6.01 9.37
N GLU A 128 -12.98 4.76 8.97
CA GLU A 128 -12.34 3.63 9.64
C GLU A 128 -10.89 3.48 9.25
N ARG A 129 -10.10 3.01 10.21
CA ARG A 129 -8.67 2.81 10.02
C ARG A 129 -8.39 1.33 9.83
N ILE A 130 -7.67 1.00 8.77
CA ILE A 130 -7.22 -0.34 8.46
C ILE A 130 -5.70 -0.29 8.45
N VAL A 131 -5.08 -1.21 9.16
CA VAL A 131 -3.64 -1.42 9.12
C VAL A 131 -3.37 -2.52 8.11
N PHE A 132 -2.52 -2.25 7.13
CA PHE A 132 -1.92 -3.25 6.25
C PHE A 132 -0.45 -3.38 6.65
N THR A 133 -0.05 -4.58 7.03
CA THR A 133 1.34 -4.92 7.32
C THR A 133 1.90 -5.70 6.14
N THR A 134 2.83 -5.11 5.41
CA THR A 134 3.56 -5.76 4.31
C THR A 134 4.63 -6.67 4.90
N ALA A 135 4.63 -7.93 4.48
CA ALA A 135 5.59 -8.96 4.88
C ALA A 135 6.63 -9.23 3.79
N THR A 136 6.20 -9.19 2.53
CA THR A 136 7.07 -9.44 1.37
C THR A 136 6.81 -8.45 0.27
N ILE A 137 7.88 -8.07 -0.44
CA ILE A 137 7.82 -7.29 -1.67
C ILE A 137 8.65 -8.04 -2.71
N SER A 138 8.10 -8.24 -3.90
CA SER A 138 8.81 -8.75 -5.08
C SER A 138 8.70 -7.70 -6.18
N GLU A 139 9.84 -7.21 -6.64
CA GLU A 139 9.95 -6.24 -7.71
C GLU A 139 10.62 -6.87 -8.91
N MET A 140 10.02 -6.72 -10.08
CA MET A 140 10.50 -7.24 -11.34
C MET A 140 10.60 -6.11 -12.36
N LYS A 141 11.73 -6.03 -13.05
CA LYS A 141 11.95 -5.16 -14.20
C LYS A 141 12.22 -6.02 -15.41
N GLU A 142 11.36 -5.91 -16.42
CA GLU A 142 11.48 -6.59 -17.71
C GLU A 142 11.88 -5.56 -18.77
N PHE A 143 13.07 -5.73 -19.34
CA PHE A 143 13.67 -4.84 -20.33
C PHE A 143 13.26 -5.25 -21.76
N GLU A 144 13.39 -4.34 -22.73
CA GLU A 144 13.01 -4.62 -24.13
C GLU A 144 13.78 -5.79 -24.78
N ASN A 145 14.98 -6.12 -24.27
CA ASN A 145 15.75 -7.28 -24.70
C ASN A 145 15.28 -8.60 -24.04
N ASN A 146 14.17 -8.57 -23.30
CA ASN A 146 13.61 -9.65 -22.47
C ASN A 146 14.51 -10.08 -21.29
N ASP A 147 15.49 -9.27 -20.90
CA ASP A 147 16.17 -9.45 -19.63
C ASP A 147 15.19 -9.16 -18.48
N VAL A 148 15.26 -9.95 -17.41
CA VAL A 148 14.37 -9.83 -16.25
C VAL A 148 15.19 -9.77 -14.99
N GLN A 149 15.15 -8.62 -14.33
CA GLN A 149 15.73 -8.44 -13.01
C GLN A 149 14.64 -8.60 -11.95
N THR A 150 14.89 -9.44 -10.95
CA THR A 150 13.95 -9.65 -9.83
C THR A 150 14.66 -9.39 -8.51
N ILE A 151 14.05 -8.60 -7.65
CA ILE A 151 14.52 -8.35 -6.28
C ILE A 151 13.40 -8.72 -5.31
N ASN A 152 13.75 -9.41 -4.23
CA ASN A 152 12.80 -9.85 -3.21
C ASN A 152 13.22 -9.31 -1.85
N TYR A 153 12.27 -8.72 -1.14
CA TYR A 153 12.46 -8.15 0.19
C TYR A 153 11.54 -8.88 1.18
N LYS A 154 12.09 -9.17 2.35
CA LYS A 154 11.31 -9.46 3.56
C LYS A 154 11.38 -8.23 4.44
N ILE A 155 10.22 -7.70 4.81
CA ILE A 155 10.08 -6.47 5.58
C ILE A 155 8.92 -6.62 6.55
N GLU A 156 8.90 -5.82 7.61
CA GLU A 156 7.73 -5.64 8.45
C GLU A 156 7.35 -4.17 8.43
N LEU A 157 6.54 -3.79 7.45
CA LEU A 157 6.11 -2.41 7.24
C LEU A 157 4.61 -2.29 7.50
N SER A 158 4.22 -1.54 8.52
CA SER A 158 2.80 -1.35 8.85
C SER A 158 2.33 0.04 8.45
N GLU A 159 1.29 0.07 7.62
CA GLU A 159 0.70 1.29 7.09
C GLU A 159 -0.77 1.38 7.47
N THR A 160 -1.17 2.53 8.03
CA THR A 160 -2.56 2.76 8.42
C THR A 160 -3.26 3.57 7.34
N TYR A 161 -4.38 3.08 6.84
CA TYR A 161 -5.21 3.76 5.85
C TYR A 161 -6.56 4.13 6.47
N GLU A 162 -7.07 5.32 6.14
CA GLU A 162 -8.44 5.73 6.43
C GLU A 162 -9.36 5.37 5.26
N THR A 163 -10.53 4.80 5.56
CA THR A 163 -11.59 4.60 4.58
C THR A 163 -12.35 5.90 4.34
N VAL A 164 -12.28 6.41 3.11
CA VAL A 164 -12.94 7.67 2.75
C VAL A 164 -14.38 7.43 2.35
N THR A 165 -14.63 6.36 1.56
CA THR A 165 -15.95 5.92 1.10
C THR A 165 -16.00 4.41 0.87
N SER A 166 -17.15 3.79 1.13
CA SER A 166 -17.40 2.37 0.88
C SER A 166 -18.84 2.11 0.41
N LYS A 167 -19.18 2.58 -0.77
CA LYS A 167 -20.53 2.45 -1.34
C LYS A 167 -20.40 1.94 -2.76
N ASN A 168 -21.43 1.24 -3.24
CA ASN A 168 -21.55 0.84 -4.65
C ASN A 168 -20.35 0.06 -5.20
N LYS A 169 -19.80 -0.87 -4.42
CA LYS A 169 -18.61 -1.66 -4.81
C LYS A 169 -17.35 -0.81 -5.09
N THR A 170 -17.27 0.37 -4.49
CA THR A 170 -16.08 1.21 -4.48
C THR A 170 -15.52 1.29 -3.07
N LEU A 171 -14.20 1.24 -2.93
CA LEU A 171 -13.47 1.45 -1.68
C LEU A 171 -12.38 2.50 -1.92
N GLU A 172 -12.43 3.60 -1.18
CA GLU A 172 -11.41 4.64 -1.22
C GLU A 172 -10.56 4.59 0.04
N LEU A 173 -9.24 4.55 -0.13
CA LEU A 173 -8.25 4.48 0.94
C LEU A 173 -7.28 5.64 0.81
N ALA A 174 -7.00 6.32 1.92
CA ALA A 174 -5.95 7.32 2.02
C ALA A 174 -4.98 6.93 3.13
N LEU A 175 -3.68 6.90 2.85
CA LEU A 175 -2.65 6.64 3.85
C LEU A 175 -2.70 7.73 4.93
N LEU A 176 -2.76 7.31 6.19
CA LEU A 176 -2.73 8.19 7.35
C LEU A 176 -1.29 8.35 7.85
N GLY A 177 -0.90 9.60 8.04
CA GLY A 177 0.44 9.98 8.49
C GLY A 177 1.41 10.09 7.33
N ASN A 178 2.30 11.09 7.42
CA ASN A 178 3.50 11.12 6.61
C ASN A 178 4.48 10.15 7.26
N ASN A 179 4.73 9.00 6.64
CA ASN A 179 5.73 8.09 7.16
C ASN A 179 7.12 8.70 6.92
N SER A 180 7.70 9.29 7.96
CA SER A 180 9.06 9.80 7.96
C SER A 180 10.03 8.65 8.19
N TYR A 181 10.79 8.30 7.16
CA TYR A 181 11.92 7.38 7.28
C TYR A 181 13.22 8.16 7.18
N SER A 182 14.18 7.82 8.03
CA SER A 182 15.59 8.08 7.76
C SER A 182 16.07 6.97 6.83
N GLU A 183 16.25 7.26 5.55
CA GLU A 183 16.92 6.32 4.64
C GLU A 183 18.42 6.31 4.94
N ILE A 184 19.00 5.11 5.07
CA ILE A 184 20.44 4.91 5.06
C ILE A 184 20.75 4.36 3.67
N ASN A 185 21.30 5.19 2.79
CA ASN A 185 21.74 4.73 1.47
C ASN A 185 23.07 3.98 1.60
N TYR A 186 23.09 2.71 1.22
CA TYR A 186 24.33 1.94 1.06
C TYR A 186 24.84 2.13 -0.37
N SER A 187 25.84 2.98 -0.55
CA SER A 187 26.58 3.07 -1.83
C SER A 187 27.45 1.82 -1.99
N ASN A 188 27.31 1.10 -3.11
CA ASN A 188 28.15 -0.05 -3.47
C ASN A 188 29.48 0.37 -4.14
N ALA A 189 29.90 1.63 -4.02
CA ALA A 189 31.11 2.15 -4.67
C ALA A 189 32.27 2.36 -3.68
N ALA A 190 33.04 1.28 -3.45
CA ALA A 190 34.42 1.26 -2.91
C ALA A 190 34.67 1.84 -1.48
N PRO A 191 35.77 1.42 -0.80
CA PRO A 191 35.87 1.41 0.66
C PRO A 191 36.50 2.69 1.21
N THR A 192 35.79 3.81 1.19
CA THR A 192 36.18 4.99 1.99
C THR A 192 34.95 5.79 2.38
N GLY A 193 34.51 5.62 3.62
CA GLY A 193 33.52 6.47 4.27
C GLY A 193 32.09 5.99 4.10
N GLU A 194 31.46 5.62 5.21
CA GLU A 194 30.01 5.58 5.32
C GLU A 194 29.50 7.03 5.18
N GLU A 195 28.98 7.42 4.01
CA GLU A 195 28.18 8.63 3.92
C GLU A 195 26.75 8.30 4.37
N ILE A 196 26.49 8.56 5.65
CA ILE A 196 25.13 8.51 6.20
C ILE A 196 24.41 9.76 5.71
N GLU A 197 23.71 9.66 4.59
CA GLU A 197 22.86 10.74 4.09
C GLU A 197 21.55 10.78 4.89
N ASN A 198 21.58 11.49 6.03
CA ASN A 198 20.40 11.68 6.86
C ASN A 198 19.38 12.54 6.10
N GLY A 199 18.20 12.00 5.83
CA GLY A 199 17.10 12.75 5.24
C GLY A 199 15.74 12.35 5.80
N THR A 200 14.72 13.07 5.36
CA THR A 200 13.32 12.79 5.69
C THR A 200 12.60 12.40 4.40
N LEU A 201 12.12 11.16 4.33
CA LEU A 201 11.17 10.74 3.29
C LEU A 201 9.74 11.01 3.77
N ILE A 202 8.94 11.73 3.00
CA ILE A 202 7.50 11.89 3.24
C ILE A 202 6.77 11.19 2.11
N THR A 203 5.88 10.27 2.47
CA THR A 203 5.04 9.55 1.51
C THR A 203 3.56 9.81 1.80
N SER A 204 2.81 10.12 0.75
CA SER A 204 1.35 10.07 0.77
C SER A 204 0.84 9.10 -0.29
N ARG A 205 -0.25 8.38 0.00
CA ARG A 205 -0.89 7.47 -0.96
C ARG A 205 -2.39 7.54 -0.91
N LYS A 206 -3.02 7.42 -2.07
CA LYS A 206 -4.47 7.29 -2.22
C LYS A 206 -4.80 6.18 -3.20
N TYR A 207 -5.85 5.43 -2.91
CA TYR A 207 -6.39 4.40 -3.78
C TYR A 207 -7.90 4.58 -3.93
N ARG A 208 -8.39 4.34 -5.15
CA ARG A 208 -9.80 4.00 -5.41
C ARG A 208 -9.86 2.59 -6.00
N LEU A 209 -10.50 1.71 -5.27
CA LEU A 209 -10.66 0.30 -5.57
C LEU A 209 -12.09 0.02 -6.05
N THR A 210 -12.27 -0.81 -7.08
CA THR A 210 -13.58 -1.13 -7.68
C THR A 210 -13.82 -2.63 -7.87
N LYS A 211 -15.10 -3.03 -7.92
CA LYS A 211 -15.63 -4.41 -8.00
C LYS A 211 -16.93 -4.49 -8.82
#